data_AF-A0A850LSM5-F1
#
_entry.id   AF-A0A850LSM5-F1
#
_cell.length_a   1.000
_cell.length_b   1.000
_cell.length_c   1.000
_cell.angle_alpha   90.00
_cell.angle_beta   90.00
_cell.angle_gamma   90.00
#
_symmetry.space_group_name_H-M   'P 1'
#
loop_
_entity.id
_entity.type
_entity.pdbx_description
1 polymer ?
#
loop_
_entity_poly.entity_id
_entity_poly.type
_entity_poly.pdbx_seq_one_letter_code
_entity_poly.pdbx_strand_id
1 'polypeptide(L)'
;MNVKVKLTKLDYFKELASQKAIASSARRQERLKLQKAKEVGTKLLKTRDLTELRQLITSLGDDFDWEERTHRWLMDSKPYDFVCVNMRMAGLDLNKERYCFWGIMSFSKAPVEKFSHLGDLERVIFEKDENNEFNALSTILHGVPDFLWEKIGKYENINDVLSDPKIHFKFDPGDHSIYVDRPKLRVKVKGFYIPDNYFIIRRYLDTRENILINIPCITHEHLENILKLNIYEYTKLIIELDNLIWMKWKSISLKEHITQFFKDLWNKIRFKKMERTHNDYLFDLYHVLWRVPINKQAKYLKILRKIFKEGYEKRKILINLETVIQKIIYAVEDLSQQSQFLNWQSFSSSKEYAKRFDLTNINGLSKVASESVPVAIEKIFEKALDDIAYPEKGTARTKIKQLVFWGGGHQYRIMLLILRKLRKFVVRTRKFFKKIYYKIRKREYKEEISEDQKAKEQVSLVLKNSN
;
A
#
# COMPACT_ATOMS: atom_id res chain seq x y z
N MET A 1 17.62 -7.75 8.26
CA MET A 1 16.67 -8.78 7.76
C MET A 1 16.35 -8.48 6.30
N ASN A 2 16.21 -9.49 5.43
CA ASN A 2 15.88 -9.30 4.01
C ASN A 2 14.53 -9.92 3.68
N VAL A 3 13.68 -9.19 2.97
CA VAL A 3 12.36 -9.65 2.50
C VAL A 3 12.45 -10.01 1.02
N LYS A 4 11.99 -11.21 0.65
CA LYS A 4 12.01 -11.68 -0.74
C LYS A 4 10.78 -11.17 -1.50
N VAL A 5 11.00 -10.35 -2.53
CA VAL A 5 9.95 -9.78 -3.39
C VAL A 5 10.06 -10.30 -4.82
N LYS A 6 8.93 -10.62 -5.46
CA LYS A 6 8.86 -11.01 -6.89
C LYS A 6 8.37 -9.87 -7.78
N LEU A 7 9.11 -9.53 -8.85
CA LEU A 7 8.78 -8.50 -9.86
C LEU A 7 8.73 -9.06 -11.29
N THR A 8 8.04 -8.40 -12.22
CA THR A 8 7.88 -8.87 -13.61
C THR A 8 8.97 -8.36 -14.59
N LYS A 9 9.61 -9.26 -15.36
CA LYS A 9 10.80 -9.00 -16.19
C LYS A 9 10.62 -7.98 -17.33
N LEU A 10 9.47 -7.94 -17.98
CA LEU A 10 9.20 -7.02 -19.10
C LEU A 10 9.18 -5.54 -18.65
N ASP A 11 8.79 -5.30 -17.39
CA ASP A 11 8.67 -3.96 -16.83
C ASP A 11 10.07 -3.42 -16.48
N TYR A 12 10.98 -4.29 -16.02
CA TYR A 12 12.40 -3.96 -15.75
C TYR A 12 13.17 -3.41 -16.98
N PHE A 13 12.91 -3.95 -18.18
CA PHE A 13 13.67 -3.57 -19.38
C PHE A 13 13.12 -2.35 -20.13
N LYS A 14 11.82 -2.04 -20.00
CA LYS A 14 11.22 -0.85 -20.66
C LYS A 14 11.65 0.47 -20.04
N GLU A 15 12.27 0.41 -18.86
CA GLU A 15 12.56 1.57 -18.01
C GLU A 15 13.97 2.13 -18.19
N LEU A 16 14.92 1.30 -18.64
CA LEU A 16 16.23 1.78 -19.11
C LEU A 16 16.11 2.77 -20.29
N ALA A 17 15.00 2.71 -21.04
CA ALA A 17 14.73 3.57 -22.18
C ALA A 17 14.02 4.90 -21.84
N SER A 18 13.50 5.09 -20.61
CA SER A 18 12.67 6.25 -20.24
C SER A 18 13.43 7.44 -19.64
N GLN A 19 14.78 7.39 -19.61
CA GLN A 19 15.64 8.44 -19.05
C GLN A 19 15.42 9.85 -19.66
N LYS A 20 14.87 9.95 -20.88
CA LYS A 20 14.52 11.23 -21.50
C LYS A 20 13.30 11.93 -20.86
N ALA A 21 12.36 11.18 -20.29
CA ALA A 21 11.20 11.76 -19.58
C ALA A 21 11.61 12.33 -18.21
N ILE A 22 12.63 11.75 -17.58
CA ILE A 22 13.22 12.22 -16.32
C ILE A 22 13.78 13.66 -16.47
N ALA A 23 14.35 13.99 -17.62
CA ALA A 23 14.94 15.31 -17.86
C ALA A 23 13.90 16.45 -17.98
N SER A 24 12.68 16.16 -18.43
CA SER A 24 11.62 17.18 -18.59
C SER A 24 10.87 17.46 -17.28
N SER A 25 10.73 16.46 -16.39
CA SER A 25 10.20 16.67 -15.04
C SER A 25 11.15 17.48 -14.15
N ALA A 26 12.47 17.28 -14.29
CA ALA A 26 13.51 18.01 -13.56
C ALA A 26 13.39 19.53 -13.75
N ARG A 27 13.19 20.00 -15.00
CA ARG A 27 13.03 21.44 -15.30
C ARG A 27 11.79 22.06 -14.67
N ARG A 28 10.70 21.30 -14.53
CA ARG A 28 9.46 21.76 -13.89
C ARG A 28 9.64 21.88 -12.37
N GLN A 29 10.33 20.93 -11.75
CA GLN A 29 10.66 20.97 -10.33
C GLN A 29 11.63 22.11 -9.99
N GLU A 30 12.59 22.40 -10.85
CA GLU A 30 13.54 23.51 -10.67
C GLU A 30 12.83 24.88 -10.63
N ARG A 31 11.80 25.08 -11.47
CA ARG A 31 10.97 26.29 -11.42
C ARG A 31 10.16 26.40 -10.12
N LEU A 32 9.58 25.30 -9.65
CA LEU A 32 8.86 25.26 -8.38
C LEU A 32 9.78 25.53 -7.17
N LYS A 33 11.01 24.99 -7.20
CA LYS A 33 12.07 25.27 -6.22
C LYS A 33 12.37 26.76 -6.11
N LEU A 34 12.59 27.42 -7.26
CA LEU A 34 12.89 28.85 -7.32
C LEU A 34 11.75 29.73 -6.77
N GLN A 35 10.51 29.37 -7.06
CA GLN A 35 9.34 30.11 -6.58
C GLN A 35 9.14 29.97 -5.07
N LYS A 36 9.22 28.74 -4.55
CA LYS A 36 9.13 28.48 -3.11
C LYS A 36 10.32 29.06 -2.34
N ALA A 37 11.55 28.95 -2.84
CA ALA A 37 12.73 29.55 -2.20
C ALA A 37 12.57 31.07 -2.00
N LYS A 38 11.95 31.75 -2.97
CA LYS A 38 11.58 33.16 -2.82
C LYS A 38 10.58 33.37 -1.70
N GLU A 39 9.48 32.62 -1.67
CA GLU A 39 8.45 32.71 -0.62
C GLU A 39 9.00 32.44 0.79
N VAL A 40 9.91 31.48 0.90
CA VAL A 40 10.60 31.12 2.14
C VAL A 40 11.53 32.24 2.58
N GLY A 41 12.31 32.82 1.66
CA GLY A 41 13.13 34.00 1.93
C GLY A 41 12.28 35.16 2.46
N THR A 42 11.10 35.41 1.88
CA THR A 42 10.18 36.44 2.38
C THR A 42 9.59 36.12 3.75
N LYS A 43 9.34 34.84 4.07
CA LYS A 43 8.86 34.42 5.39
C LYS A 43 9.95 34.55 6.45
N LEU A 44 11.18 34.10 6.16
CA LEU A 44 12.36 34.23 7.04
C LEU A 44 12.62 35.70 7.42
N LEU A 45 12.53 36.61 6.45
CA LEU A 45 12.69 38.05 6.69
C LEU A 45 11.57 38.66 7.56
N LYS A 46 10.44 37.96 7.73
CA LYS A 46 9.28 38.42 8.52
C LYS A 46 9.18 37.76 9.89
N THR A 47 9.92 36.68 10.14
CA THR A 47 9.87 35.93 11.41
C THR A 47 10.59 36.69 12.51
N ARG A 48 9.91 36.91 13.65
CA ARG A 48 10.44 37.72 14.77
C ARG A 48 10.80 36.92 16.01
N ASP A 49 10.31 35.68 16.12
CA ASP A 49 10.52 34.78 17.28
C ASP A 49 11.30 33.51 16.86
N LEU A 50 12.19 33.05 17.73
CA LEU A 50 12.93 31.79 17.62
C LEU A 50 12.02 30.56 17.56
N THR A 51 10.84 30.61 18.20
CA THR A 51 9.86 29.52 18.13
C THR A 51 9.20 29.44 16.75
N GLU A 52 8.83 30.59 16.18
CA GLU A 52 8.33 30.68 14.81
C GLU A 52 9.42 30.35 13.79
N LEU A 53 10.68 30.72 14.05
CA LEU A 53 11.82 30.38 13.20
C LEU A 53 12.07 28.87 13.21
N ARG A 54 11.99 28.22 14.38
CA ARG A 54 12.08 26.77 14.52
C ARG A 54 10.94 26.08 13.78
N GLN A 55 9.70 26.53 13.96
CA GLN A 55 8.53 26.01 13.23
C GLN A 55 8.66 26.21 11.72
N LEU A 56 9.17 27.38 11.29
CA LEU A 56 9.43 27.67 9.88
C LEU A 56 10.50 26.70 9.34
N ILE A 57 11.66 26.58 9.99
CA ILE A 57 12.74 25.66 9.60
C ILE A 57 12.26 24.20 9.56
N THR A 58 11.43 23.76 10.51
CA THR A 58 10.82 22.43 10.49
C THR A 58 9.85 22.28 9.31
N SER A 59 8.97 23.27 9.06
CA SER A 59 8.04 23.27 7.92
C SER A 59 8.72 23.32 6.55
N LEU A 60 9.94 23.86 6.47
CA LEU A 60 10.77 23.84 5.26
C LEU A 60 11.26 22.43 4.92
N GLY A 61 11.42 21.56 5.93
CA GLY A 61 11.62 20.13 5.71
C GLY A 61 10.36 19.46 5.15
N ASP A 62 9.18 19.79 5.70
CA ASP A 62 7.92 19.11 5.40
C ASP A 62 7.39 19.35 3.96
N ASP A 63 7.50 20.58 3.43
CA ASP A 63 6.93 20.97 2.12
C ASP A 63 7.81 20.63 0.90
N PHE A 64 9.02 20.11 1.14
CA PHE A 64 10.02 19.78 0.12
C PHE A 64 10.40 18.30 0.08
N ASP A 65 10.04 17.49 1.07
CA ASP A 65 10.77 16.24 1.27
C ASP A 65 10.31 15.05 0.44
N TRP A 66 9.02 14.72 0.41
CA TRP A 66 8.65 13.39 -0.08
C TRP A 66 8.84 13.21 -1.59
N GLU A 67 8.28 14.09 -2.42
CA GLU A 67 8.42 14.01 -3.87
C GLU A 67 9.85 14.29 -4.33
N GLU A 68 10.58 15.20 -3.68
CA GLU A 68 11.95 15.49 -4.05
C GLU A 68 12.91 14.38 -3.63
N ARG A 69 12.77 13.83 -2.41
CA ARG A 69 13.61 12.71 -1.97
C ARG A 69 13.32 11.46 -2.74
N THR A 70 12.06 11.16 -3.03
CA THR A 70 11.72 10.01 -3.88
C THR A 70 12.17 10.22 -5.33
N HIS A 71 12.18 11.46 -5.82
CA HIS A 71 12.80 11.80 -7.10
C HIS A 71 14.32 11.63 -7.08
N ARG A 72 15.04 12.19 -6.09
CA ARG A 72 16.49 11.99 -5.91
C ARG A 72 16.82 10.51 -5.76
N TRP A 73 15.99 9.78 -5.02
CA TRP A 73 16.06 8.33 -4.90
C TRP A 73 16.02 7.68 -6.28
N LEU A 74 15.03 7.99 -7.11
CA LEU A 74 14.97 7.47 -8.48
C LEU A 74 16.15 7.86 -9.38
N MET A 75 16.74 9.04 -9.19
CA MET A 75 17.90 9.49 -9.96
C MET A 75 19.15 8.66 -9.63
N ASP A 76 19.30 8.29 -8.36
CA ASP A 76 20.50 7.65 -7.82
C ASP A 76 20.32 6.14 -7.58
N SER A 77 19.11 5.60 -7.75
CA SER A 77 18.78 4.19 -7.50
C SER A 77 18.29 3.45 -8.73
N LYS A 78 18.16 2.13 -8.56
CA LYS A 78 17.43 1.32 -9.53
C LYS A 78 15.95 1.70 -9.48
N PRO A 79 15.20 1.61 -10.60
CA PRO A 79 13.77 1.93 -10.63
C PRO A 79 12.90 1.07 -9.70
N TYR A 80 13.47 -0.03 -9.21
CA TYR A 80 12.89 -0.96 -8.26
C TYR A 80 13.74 -1.01 -6.98
N ASP A 81 14.25 0.13 -6.53
CA ASP A 81 14.76 0.23 -5.17
C ASP A 81 13.58 0.38 -4.23
N PHE A 82 13.50 -0.54 -3.27
CA PHE A 82 12.41 -0.66 -2.31
C PHE A 82 13.04 -0.74 -0.92
N VAL A 83 12.33 -0.20 0.06
CA VAL A 83 12.61 -0.49 1.47
C VAL A 83 11.36 -1.05 2.09
N CYS A 84 11.53 -2.04 2.95
CA CYS A 84 10.44 -2.50 3.78
C CYS A 84 10.57 -1.96 5.20
N VAL A 85 9.49 -1.41 5.75
CA VAL A 85 9.40 -1.04 7.16
C VAL A 85 8.37 -1.95 7.81
N ASN A 86 8.79 -2.71 8.83
CA ASN A 86 7.92 -3.57 9.62
C ASN A 86 7.55 -2.85 10.93
N MET A 87 6.29 -2.47 11.07
CA MET A 87 5.75 -1.86 12.29
C MET A 87 4.98 -2.92 13.10
N ARG A 88 5.40 -3.14 14.34
CA ARG A 88 4.66 -3.98 15.29
C ARG A 88 3.57 -3.14 15.97
N MET A 89 2.37 -3.71 16.07
CA MET A 89 1.17 -3.07 16.59
C MET A 89 0.36 -4.09 17.40
N ALA A 90 -0.48 -3.61 18.32
CA ALA A 90 -1.41 -4.49 19.04
C ALA A 90 -2.50 -5.02 18.08
N GLY A 91 -2.98 -6.24 18.28
CA GLY A 91 -4.18 -6.73 17.60
C GLY A 91 -5.45 -6.02 18.09
N LEU A 92 -6.57 -6.24 17.42
CA LEU A 92 -7.88 -5.77 17.94
C LEU A 92 -8.29 -6.49 19.22
N ASP A 93 -7.69 -7.64 19.46
CA ASP A 93 -7.70 -8.37 20.72
C ASP A 93 -6.33 -8.19 21.38
N LEU A 94 -6.31 -7.97 22.69
CA LEU A 94 -5.08 -7.71 23.45
C LEU A 94 -4.11 -8.90 23.46
N ASN A 95 -4.60 -10.11 23.21
CA ASN A 95 -3.77 -11.32 23.10
C ASN A 95 -3.17 -11.51 21.69
N LYS A 96 -3.48 -10.62 20.75
CA LYS A 96 -3.02 -10.71 19.37
C LYS A 96 -1.99 -9.63 19.06
N GLU A 97 -1.12 -9.91 18.11
CA GLU A 97 -0.14 -8.96 17.61
C GLU A 97 -0.27 -8.78 16.10
N ARG A 98 -0.09 -7.55 15.63
CA ARG A 98 -0.06 -7.22 14.21
C ARG A 98 1.34 -6.77 13.80
N TYR A 99 1.75 -7.20 12.61
CA TYR A 99 3.00 -6.81 11.96
C TYR A 99 2.65 -6.21 10.60
N CYS A 100 2.76 -4.89 10.49
CA CYS A 100 2.42 -4.14 9.28
C CYS A 100 3.69 -3.87 8.48
N PHE A 101 3.82 -4.56 7.35
CA PHE A 101 4.93 -4.40 6.42
C PHE A 101 4.57 -3.36 5.38
N TRP A 102 5.20 -2.20 5.43
CA TRP A 102 5.11 -1.16 4.43
C TRP A 102 6.24 -1.31 3.41
N GLY A 103 5.89 -1.57 2.17
CA GLY A 103 6.77 -1.42 1.02
C GLY A 103 6.80 0.03 0.60
N ILE A 104 7.95 0.66 0.81
CA ILE A 104 8.25 2.02 0.37
C ILE A 104 8.94 1.93 -0.98
N MET A 105 8.36 2.59 -1.97
CA MET A 105 8.81 2.48 -3.35
C MET A 105 9.24 3.85 -3.86
N SER A 106 10.40 3.88 -4.50
CA SER A 106 10.82 5.06 -5.26
C SER A 106 9.81 5.38 -6.38
N PHE A 107 9.23 4.35 -7.02
CA PHE A 107 8.18 4.46 -8.05
C PHE A 107 7.29 3.21 -8.10
N SER A 108 5.98 3.37 -8.33
CA SER A 108 5.02 2.26 -8.29
C SER A 108 4.32 1.91 -9.61
N LYS A 109 4.26 2.81 -10.60
CA LYS A 109 3.64 2.52 -11.91
C LYS A 109 4.65 2.08 -12.96
N ALA A 110 4.21 1.43 -14.03
CA ALA A 110 5.03 1.33 -15.24
C ALA A 110 5.34 2.76 -15.75
N PRO A 111 6.52 3.01 -16.34
CA PRO A 111 6.88 4.34 -16.82
C PRO A 111 5.90 4.79 -17.91
N VAL A 112 5.00 5.69 -17.54
CA VAL A 112 4.21 6.52 -18.46
C VAL A 112 4.81 7.92 -18.40
N GLU A 113 4.69 8.71 -19.46
CA GLU A 113 5.29 10.04 -19.66
C GLU A 113 5.02 11.09 -18.56
N LYS A 114 4.28 10.74 -17.50
CA LYS A 114 4.00 11.54 -16.31
C LYS A 114 4.34 10.73 -15.05
N PHE A 115 5.37 11.14 -14.31
CA PHE A 115 5.74 10.62 -12.98
C PHE A 115 4.68 10.99 -11.93
N SER A 116 3.49 10.38 -11.97
CA SER A 116 2.38 10.77 -11.09
C SER A 116 2.26 9.95 -9.79
N HIS A 117 3.24 9.08 -9.49
CA HIS A 117 3.21 8.12 -8.37
C HIS A 117 4.60 7.88 -7.76
N LEU A 118 5.25 8.97 -7.34
CA LEU A 118 6.51 8.94 -6.61
C LEU A 118 6.24 8.63 -5.14
N GLY A 119 7.00 7.71 -4.54
CA GLY A 119 6.89 7.47 -3.10
C GLY A 119 5.59 6.79 -2.69
N ASP A 120 5.09 5.85 -3.47
CA ASP A 120 3.90 5.11 -3.09
C ASP A 120 4.21 4.15 -1.93
N LEU A 121 3.22 4.02 -1.04
CA LEU A 121 3.29 3.23 0.17
C LEU A 121 2.24 2.13 0.10
N GLU A 122 2.71 0.89 -0.03
CA GLU A 122 1.86 -0.30 -0.11
C GLU A 122 2.11 -1.18 1.11
N ARG A 123 1.11 -1.93 1.58
CA ARG A 123 1.27 -2.71 2.81
C ARG A 123 0.75 -4.14 2.78
N VAL A 124 1.28 -4.96 3.67
CA VAL A 124 0.70 -6.24 4.07
C VAL A 124 0.64 -6.26 5.58
N ILE A 125 -0.48 -6.71 6.13
CA ILE A 125 -0.68 -6.84 7.57
C ILE A 125 -0.64 -8.32 7.90
N PHE A 126 0.26 -8.74 8.77
CA PHE A 126 0.18 -10.06 9.42
C PHE A 126 -0.46 -9.90 10.79
N GLU A 127 -1.30 -10.83 11.19
CA GLU A 127 -1.83 -10.95 12.55
C GLU A 127 -1.44 -12.32 13.10
N LYS A 128 -0.83 -12.31 14.28
CA LYS A 128 -0.48 -13.48 15.07
C LYS A 128 -1.49 -13.63 16.20
N ASP A 129 -2.06 -14.81 16.35
CA ASP A 129 -2.90 -15.13 17.50
C ASP A 129 -2.13 -15.79 18.66
N GLU A 130 -2.83 -16.02 19.77
CA GLU A 130 -2.31 -16.68 20.98
C GLU A 130 -1.84 -18.13 20.73
N ASN A 131 -2.32 -18.76 19.66
CA ASN A 131 -1.97 -20.13 19.26
C ASN A 131 -0.83 -20.15 18.23
N ASN A 132 -0.13 -19.03 18.03
CA ASN A 132 0.93 -18.86 17.03
C ASN A 132 0.45 -19.07 15.59
N GLU A 133 -0.86 -18.98 15.32
CA GLU A 133 -1.38 -18.95 13.96
C GLU A 133 -1.22 -17.55 13.36
N PHE A 134 -0.59 -17.50 12.20
CA PHE A 134 -0.45 -16.29 11.40
C PHE A 134 -1.51 -16.24 10.32
N ASN A 135 -2.17 -15.09 10.22
CA ASN A 135 -3.02 -14.70 9.11
C ASN A 135 -2.44 -13.46 8.44
N ALA A 136 -2.70 -13.26 7.15
CA ALA A 136 -2.26 -12.06 6.44
C ALA A 136 -3.40 -11.39 5.68
N LEU A 137 -3.38 -10.06 5.69
CA LEU A 137 -4.22 -9.21 4.88
C LEU A 137 -3.33 -8.47 3.88
N SER A 138 -3.52 -8.78 2.61
CA SER A 138 -2.76 -8.16 1.52
C SER A 138 -3.44 -6.87 1.05
N THR A 139 -2.72 -6.04 0.30
CA THR A 139 -3.32 -4.89 -0.37
C THR A 139 -3.78 -5.27 -1.78
N ILE A 140 -4.98 -4.81 -2.15
CA ILE A 140 -5.59 -4.91 -3.47
C ILE A 140 -5.73 -3.50 -4.07
N LEU A 141 -5.59 -3.40 -5.40
CA LEU A 141 -5.95 -2.24 -6.24
C LEU A 141 -5.91 -0.86 -5.54
N HIS A 142 -4.83 -0.10 -5.75
CA HIS A 142 -4.69 1.27 -5.24
C HIS A 142 -4.66 1.38 -3.71
N GLY A 143 -3.84 0.57 -3.05
CA GLY A 143 -3.59 0.75 -1.61
C GLY A 143 -4.70 0.25 -0.68
N VAL A 144 -5.76 -0.37 -1.21
CA VAL A 144 -6.95 -0.79 -0.43
C VAL A 144 -6.70 -2.19 0.18
N PRO A 145 -6.81 -2.39 1.50
CA PRO A 145 -6.68 -3.72 2.10
C PRO A 145 -7.72 -4.69 1.56
N ASP A 146 -7.34 -5.96 1.39
CA ASP A 146 -8.29 -7.02 1.09
C ASP A 146 -9.31 -7.15 2.23
N PHE A 147 -10.44 -7.77 1.92
CA PHE A 147 -11.50 -8.06 2.88
C PHE A 147 -11.27 -9.40 3.61
N LEU A 148 -10.53 -10.33 2.99
CA LEU A 148 -10.36 -11.68 3.49
C LEU A 148 -8.96 -11.92 4.04
N TRP A 149 -8.89 -12.24 5.33
CA TRP A 149 -7.68 -12.74 5.97
C TRP A 149 -7.28 -14.08 5.37
N GLU A 150 -6.04 -14.16 4.88
CA GLU A 150 -5.46 -15.39 4.36
C GLU A 150 -4.69 -16.11 5.47
N LYS A 151 -5.09 -17.35 5.79
CA LYS A 151 -4.36 -18.20 6.75
C LYS A 151 -2.98 -18.55 6.23
N ILE A 152 -1.92 -18.11 6.90
CA ILE A 152 -0.53 -18.34 6.50
C ILE A 152 -0.04 -19.69 7.01
N GLY A 153 -0.17 -19.94 8.32
CA GLY A 153 0.30 -21.16 8.98
C GLY A 153 0.67 -20.91 10.44
N LYS A 154 1.26 -21.89 11.10
CA LYS A 154 1.76 -21.78 12.48
C LYS A 154 3.25 -21.46 12.47
N TYR A 155 3.64 -20.39 13.15
CA TYR A 155 5.02 -19.91 13.24
C TYR A 155 5.24 -19.29 14.63
N GLU A 156 6.43 -19.40 15.21
CA GLU A 156 6.65 -18.86 16.56
C GLU A 156 6.74 -17.34 16.53
N ASN A 157 7.36 -16.78 15.49
CA ASN A 157 7.52 -15.34 15.33
C ASN A 157 7.47 -14.93 13.84
N ILE A 158 7.41 -13.61 13.59
CA ILE A 158 7.31 -13.08 12.24
C ILE A 158 8.57 -13.34 11.39
N ASN A 159 9.75 -13.49 12.00
CA ASN A 159 10.99 -13.77 11.27
C ASN A 159 10.95 -15.19 10.67
N ASP A 160 10.31 -16.14 11.35
CA ASP A 160 10.13 -17.50 10.82
C ASP A 160 9.24 -17.48 9.56
N VAL A 161 8.16 -16.69 9.58
CA VAL A 161 7.26 -16.50 8.43
C VAL A 161 8.03 -15.96 7.22
N LEU A 162 8.90 -14.97 7.44
CA LEU A 162 9.67 -14.31 6.39
C LEU A 162 10.85 -15.16 5.88
N SER A 163 11.35 -16.06 6.72
CA SER A 163 12.43 -16.99 6.38
C SER A 163 11.93 -18.20 5.59
N ASP A 164 10.63 -18.50 5.65
CA ASP A 164 10.02 -19.59 4.89
C ASP A 164 10.23 -19.38 3.38
N PRO A 165 10.94 -20.28 2.68
CA PRO A 165 11.22 -20.14 1.26
C PRO A 165 9.97 -20.22 0.37
N LYS A 166 8.84 -20.66 0.91
CA LYS A 166 7.55 -20.72 0.19
C LYS A 166 6.79 -19.40 0.28
N ILE A 167 7.15 -18.51 1.20
CA ILE A 167 6.47 -17.23 1.43
C ILE A 167 7.27 -16.11 0.77
N HIS A 168 6.61 -15.34 -0.08
CA HIS A 168 7.19 -14.16 -0.71
C HIS A 168 6.18 -13.02 -0.74
N PHE A 169 6.67 -11.79 -0.85
CA PHE A 169 5.81 -10.67 -1.21
C PHE A 169 5.83 -10.54 -2.73
N LYS A 170 4.68 -10.32 -3.33
CA LYS A 170 4.57 -10.05 -4.76
C LYS A 170 4.00 -8.66 -4.96
N PHE A 171 4.73 -7.86 -5.71
CA PHE A 171 4.33 -6.52 -6.07
C PHE A 171 3.81 -6.51 -7.51
N ASP A 172 2.66 -5.87 -7.74
CA ASP A 172 2.11 -5.68 -9.08
C ASP A 172 2.03 -4.18 -9.39
N PRO A 173 2.99 -3.63 -10.16
CA PRO A 173 3.14 -2.19 -10.38
C PRO A 173 1.95 -1.55 -11.09
N GLY A 174 1.26 -2.30 -11.97
CA GLY A 174 0.09 -1.76 -12.67
C GLY A 174 -1.08 -1.39 -11.74
N ASP A 175 -1.15 -2.06 -10.59
CA ASP A 175 -2.32 -2.11 -9.74
C ASP A 175 -2.07 -1.56 -8.34
N HIS A 176 -0.86 -1.09 -8.01
CA HIS A 176 -0.52 -0.51 -6.70
C HIS A 176 -0.92 -1.48 -5.59
N SER A 177 -0.30 -2.65 -5.61
CA SER A 177 -0.67 -3.71 -4.69
C SER A 177 0.52 -4.59 -4.38
N ILE A 178 0.63 -4.90 -3.10
CA ILE A 178 1.58 -5.87 -2.56
C ILE A 178 0.78 -6.95 -1.84
N TYR A 179 1.11 -8.21 -2.10
CA TYR A 179 0.41 -9.34 -1.51
C TYR A 179 1.32 -10.51 -1.20
N VAL A 180 0.88 -11.38 -0.30
CA VAL A 180 1.63 -12.59 0.07
C VAL A 180 1.43 -13.66 -1.01
N ASP A 181 2.53 -14.07 -1.65
CA ASP A 181 2.58 -15.20 -2.58
C ASP A 181 3.10 -16.44 -1.85
N ARG A 182 2.28 -17.49 -1.80
CA ARG A 182 2.63 -18.81 -1.28
C ARG A 182 1.93 -19.94 -2.04
N PRO A 183 2.36 -21.19 -1.91
CA PRO A 183 1.65 -22.35 -2.46
C PRO A 183 0.30 -22.48 -1.74
N LYS A 184 -0.81 -22.21 -2.44
CA LYS A 184 -2.16 -22.38 -1.87
C LYS A 184 -2.60 -23.84 -1.99
N LEU A 185 -3.26 -24.35 -0.95
CA LEU A 185 -3.98 -25.63 -0.98
C LEU A 185 -5.05 -25.57 -2.09
N ARG A 186 -5.08 -26.58 -2.94
CA ARG A 186 -6.14 -26.72 -3.95
C ARG A 186 -7.34 -27.37 -3.29
N VAL A 187 -8.49 -26.69 -3.22
CA VAL A 187 -9.72 -27.30 -2.70
C VAL A 187 -10.35 -28.09 -3.84
N LYS A 188 -10.63 -29.38 -3.63
CA LYS A 188 -11.29 -30.22 -4.64
C LYS A 188 -12.81 -30.11 -4.46
N VAL A 189 -13.50 -29.43 -5.38
CA VAL A 189 -14.97 -29.35 -5.42
C VAL A 189 -15.46 -30.13 -6.64
N LYS A 190 -16.27 -31.17 -6.42
CA LYS A 190 -16.86 -32.01 -7.49
C LYS A 190 -15.85 -32.50 -8.54
N GLY A 191 -14.67 -32.95 -8.11
CA GLY A 191 -13.62 -33.44 -9.01
C GLY A 191 -12.73 -32.36 -9.64
N PHE A 192 -13.10 -31.09 -9.51
CA PHE A 192 -12.31 -29.95 -9.98
C PHE A 192 -11.54 -29.34 -8.82
N TYR A 193 -10.25 -29.07 -9.04
CA TYR A 193 -9.45 -28.30 -8.10
C TYR A 193 -9.82 -26.82 -8.24
N ILE A 194 -10.65 -26.31 -7.33
CA ILE A 194 -10.96 -24.90 -7.20
C ILE A 194 -9.91 -24.26 -6.30
N PRO A 195 -9.17 -23.26 -6.79
CA PRO A 195 -8.21 -22.55 -5.97
C PRO A 195 -8.92 -21.61 -4.99
N ASP A 196 -8.43 -21.54 -3.75
CA ASP A 196 -9.20 -21.05 -2.60
C ASP A 196 -9.44 -19.52 -2.52
N ASN A 197 -9.01 -18.66 -3.46
CA ASN A 197 -9.08 -17.18 -3.29
C ASN A 197 -8.86 -16.30 -4.54
N TYR A 198 -9.25 -15.01 -4.47
CA TYR A 198 -9.12 -13.93 -5.48
C TYR A 198 -7.77 -13.83 -6.18
N PHE A 199 -6.67 -13.91 -5.41
CA PHE A 199 -5.31 -13.77 -5.91
C PHE A 199 -4.91 -14.81 -6.95
N ILE A 200 -5.69 -15.89 -7.09
CA ILE A 200 -5.35 -16.99 -8.00
C ILE A 200 -5.75 -16.65 -9.43
N ILE A 201 -6.88 -15.96 -9.67
CA ILE A 201 -7.23 -15.43 -11.01
C ILE A 201 -6.10 -14.52 -11.52
N ARG A 202 -5.54 -13.70 -10.63
CA ARG A 202 -4.38 -12.85 -10.91
C ARG A 202 -3.14 -13.67 -11.26
N ARG A 203 -2.82 -14.71 -10.48
CA ARG A 203 -1.66 -15.59 -10.73
C ARG A 203 -1.78 -16.40 -12.03
N TYR A 204 -2.98 -16.85 -12.39
CA TYR A 204 -3.23 -17.54 -13.67
C TYR A 204 -3.15 -16.59 -14.88
N LEU A 205 -3.46 -15.30 -14.68
CA LEU A 205 -3.32 -14.27 -15.71
C LEU A 205 -1.88 -13.81 -15.93
N ASP A 206 -1.04 -13.94 -14.90
CA ASP A 206 0.29 -13.38 -14.89
C ASP A 206 1.31 -14.36 -15.46
N THR A 207 1.41 -14.38 -16.79
CA THR A 207 2.40 -15.17 -17.53
C THR A 207 3.76 -14.48 -17.62
N ARG A 208 3.96 -13.38 -16.88
CA ARG A 208 5.20 -12.62 -16.90
C ARG A 208 6.28 -13.38 -16.11
N GLU A 209 7.49 -13.45 -16.65
CA GLU A 209 8.65 -13.97 -15.90
C GLU A 209 8.84 -13.13 -14.64
N ASN A 210 8.96 -13.78 -13.48
CA ASN A 210 9.16 -13.09 -12.21
C ASN A 210 10.65 -13.15 -11.81
N ILE A 211 11.19 -12.06 -11.29
CA ILE A 211 12.53 -11.93 -10.72
C ILE A 211 12.37 -11.86 -9.21
N LEU A 212 13.15 -12.65 -8.48
CA LEU A 212 13.22 -12.56 -7.02
C LEU A 212 14.26 -11.52 -6.63
N ILE A 213 13.89 -10.59 -5.76
CA ILE A 213 14.75 -9.54 -5.23
C ILE A 213 14.73 -9.61 -3.71
N ASN A 214 15.89 -9.50 -3.09
CA ASN A 214 15.98 -9.35 -1.64
C ASN A 214 15.92 -7.85 -1.31
N ILE A 215 14.93 -7.48 -0.50
CA ILE A 215 14.64 -6.10 -0.13
C ILE A 215 15.05 -5.90 1.33
N PRO A 216 15.85 -4.87 1.64
CA PRO A 216 16.21 -4.57 3.02
C PRO A 216 14.96 -4.24 3.83
N CYS A 217 14.89 -4.78 5.06
CA CYS A 217 13.78 -4.50 5.96
C CYS A 217 14.27 -3.92 7.28
N ILE A 218 13.72 -2.75 7.62
CA ILE A 218 13.83 -2.12 8.92
C ILE A 218 12.79 -2.78 9.83
N THR A 219 13.27 -3.56 10.79
CA THR A 219 12.40 -4.35 11.67
C THR A 219 11.75 -3.47 12.74
N HIS A 220 10.69 -3.97 13.36
CA HIS A 220 10.05 -3.28 14.47
C HIS A 220 11.00 -3.05 15.65
N GLU A 221 11.96 -3.95 15.89
CA GLU A 221 13.01 -3.75 16.90
C GLU A 221 13.90 -2.54 16.57
N HIS A 222 14.23 -2.30 15.29
CA HIS A 222 14.96 -1.10 14.91
C HIS A 222 14.11 0.15 15.17
N LEU A 223 12.82 0.11 14.81
CA LEU A 223 11.91 1.24 15.05
C LEU A 223 11.78 1.55 16.54
N GLU A 224 11.48 0.55 17.36
CA GLU A 224 11.20 0.71 18.79
C GLU A 224 12.47 0.97 19.61
N ASN A 225 13.53 0.18 19.40
CA ASN A 225 14.71 0.22 20.26
C ASN A 225 15.76 1.25 19.81
N ILE A 226 15.93 1.45 18.49
CA ILE A 226 16.97 2.32 17.94
C ILE A 226 16.39 3.70 17.60
N LEU A 227 15.30 3.74 16.82
CA LEU A 227 14.66 4.99 16.41
C LEU A 227 13.72 5.56 17.48
N LYS A 228 13.45 4.81 18.56
CA LYS A 228 12.57 5.21 19.68
C LYS A 228 11.13 5.51 19.26
N LEU A 229 10.64 4.82 18.23
CA LEU A 229 9.26 4.92 17.75
C LEU A 229 8.43 3.78 18.35
N ASN A 230 7.85 3.98 19.54
CA ASN A 230 7.09 2.95 20.25
C ASN A 230 5.62 2.87 19.78
N ILE A 231 5.43 2.37 18.56
CA ILE A 231 4.11 2.26 17.92
C ILE A 231 3.24 1.19 18.61
N TYR A 232 3.85 0.10 19.07
CA TYR A 232 3.14 -0.99 19.74
C TYR A 232 2.44 -0.49 21.01
N GLU A 233 3.15 0.18 21.91
CA GLU A 233 2.58 0.69 23.16
C GLU A 233 1.46 1.71 22.90
N TYR A 234 1.67 2.62 21.94
CA TYR A 234 0.64 3.55 21.50
C TYR A 234 -0.63 2.80 21.04
N THR A 235 -0.51 1.83 20.13
CA THR A 235 -1.67 1.09 19.63
C THR A 235 -2.34 0.25 20.72
N LYS A 236 -1.58 -0.31 21.66
CA LYS A 236 -2.13 -1.02 22.82
C LYS A 236 -3.03 -0.12 23.66
N LEU A 237 -2.59 1.11 23.95
CA LEU A 237 -3.41 2.10 24.67
C LEU A 237 -4.69 2.46 23.90
N ILE A 238 -4.63 2.54 22.57
CA ILE A 238 -5.82 2.75 21.72
C ILE A 238 -6.81 1.59 21.87
N ILE A 239 -6.34 0.34 21.86
CA ILE A 239 -7.20 -0.85 22.02
C ILE A 239 -7.81 -0.91 23.41
N GLU A 240 -7.03 -0.63 24.46
CA GLU A 240 -7.53 -0.52 25.83
C GLU A 240 -8.66 0.51 25.93
N LEU A 241 -8.47 1.70 25.34
CA LEU A 241 -9.48 2.75 25.34
C LEU A 241 -10.72 2.37 24.51
N ASP A 242 -10.55 1.77 23.34
CA ASP A 242 -11.66 1.31 22.50
C ASP A 242 -12.51 0.26 23.23
N ASN A 243 -11.88 -0.68 23.94
CA ASN A 243 -12.58 -1.66 24.76
C ASN A 243 -13.41 -0.99 25.87
N LEU A 244 -12.87 0.02 26.55
CA LEU A 244 -13.61 0.80 27.56
C LEU A 244 -14.81 1.55 26.96
N ILE A 245 -14.64 2.13 25.77
CA ILE A 245 -15.74 2.80 25.04
C ILE A 245 -16.84 1.78 24.71
N TRP A 246 -16.48 0.61 24.17
CA TRP A 246 -17.43 -0.44 23.82
C TRP A 246 -18.17 -1.03 25.02
N MET A 247 -17.49 -1.23 26.15
CA MET A 247 -18.15 -1.64 27.39
C MET A 247 -19.24 -0.65 27.81
N LYS A 248 -18.98 0.65 27.67
CA LYS A 248 -19.98 1.69 27.96
C LYS A 248 -21.10 1.73 26.94
N TRP A 249 -20.80 1.64 25.65
CA TRP A 249 -21.86 1.57 24.63
C TRP A 249 -22.75 0.34 24.76
N LYS A 250 -22.20 -0.83 25.11
CA LYS A 250 -23.00 -2.04 25.37
C LYS A 250 -23.89 -1.94 26.62
N SER A 251 -23.51 -1.10 27.59
CA SER A 251 -24.33 -0.85 28.78
C SER A 251 -25.56 0.03 28.53
N ILE A 252 -25.67 0.62 27.33
CA ILE A 252 -26.83 1.42 26.89
C ILE A 252 -27.78 0.48 26.14
N SER A 253 -29.08 0.52 26.46
CA SER A 253 -30.05 -0.38 25.84
C SER A 253 -30.17 -0.13 24.31
N LEU A 254 -30.39 -1.18 23.53
CA LEU A 254 -30.57 -1.07 22.06
C LEU A 254 -31.68 -0.07 21.70
N LYS A 255 -32.71 0.03 22.55
CA LYS A 255 -33.83 0.96 22.43
C LYS A 255 -33.39 2.41 22.61
N GLU A 256 -32.50 2.70 23.55
CA GLU A 256 -31.93 4.05 23.75
C GLU A 256 -31.03 4.44 22.58
N HIS A 257 -30.22 3.52 22.04
CA HIS A 257 -29.42 3.80 20.84
C HIS A 257 -30.27 4.16 19.62
N ILE A 258 -31.33 3.39 19.36
CA ILE A 258 -32.27 3.66 18.26
C ILE A 258 -32.97 5.01 18.49
N THR A 259 -33.41 5.28 19.72
CA THR A 259 -34.09 6.53 20.08
C THR A 259 -33.16 7.74 19.94
N GLN A 260 -31.89 7.61 20.33
CA GLN A 260 -30.87 8.65 20.18
C GLN A 260 -30.56 8.91 18.70
N PHE A 261 -30.37 7.85 17.91
CA PHE A 261 -30.14 7.94 16.48
C PHE A 261 -31.27 8.66 15.74
N PHE A 262 -32.53 8.29 16.00
CA PHE A 262 -33.68 8.97 15.41
C PHE A 262 -33.83 10.41 15.92
N LYS A 263 -33.53 10.71 17.20
CA LYS A 263 -33.47 12.08 17.71
C LYS A 263 -32.41 12.92 17.00
N ASP A 264 -31.20 12.40 16.82
CA ASP A 264 -30.10 13.12 16.18
C ASP A 264 -30.38 13.35 14.69
N LEU A 265 -30.98 12.36 14.02
CA LEU A 265 -31.43 12.46 12.63
C LEU A 265 -32.53 13.51 12.48
N TRP A 266 -33.55 13.47 13.35
CA TRP A 266 -34.68 14.40 13.36
C TRP A 266 -34.27 15.84 13.72
N ASN A 267 -33.30 15.99 14.62
CA ASN A 267 -32.80 17.30 15.05
C ASN A 267 -31.82 17.92 14.04
N LYS A 268 -31.00 17.12 13.33
CA LYS A 268 -30.18 17.60 12.20
C LYS A 268 -31.04 18.20 11.08
N ILE A 269 -32.21 17.61 10.83
CA ILE A 269 -33.18 18.12 9.85
C ILE A 269 -33.80 19.45 10.32
N ARG A 270 -33.84 19.73 11.63
CA ARG A 270 -34.52 20.89 12.24
C ARG A 270 -33.61 22.06 12.68
N PHE A 271 -32.30 22.03 12.41
CA PHE A 271 -31.33 23.10 12.72
C PHE A 271 -31.40 23.68 14.17
N LYS A 272 -31.81 22.91 15.17
CA LYS A 272 -31.72 23.35 16.59
C LYS A 272 -30.30 23.11 17.13
N LYS A 273 -29.73 24.11 17.82
CA LYS A 273 -28.50 23.95 18.62
C LYS A 273 -28.75 22.88 19.69
N MET A 274 -28.08 21.73 19.58
CA MET A 274 -28.13 20.67 20.60
C MET A 274 -27.12 20.95 21.71
N GLU A 275 -27.51 20.68 22.96
CA GLU A 275 -26.55 20.26 23.98
C GLU A 275 -26.03 18.88 23.57
N ARG A 276 -24.70 18.78 23.36
CA ARG A 276 -24.06 17.51 23.00
C ARG A 276 -24.19 16.54 24.17
N THR A 277 -24.58 15.31 23.86
CA THR A 277 -24.75 14.24 24.85
C THR A 277 -23.43 13.53 25.12
N HIS A 278 -23.37 12.73 26.19
CA HIS A 278 -22.17 11.95 26.51
C HIS A 278 -21.79 10.97 25.38
N ASN A 279 -22.80 10.39 24.69
CA ASN A 279 -22.59 9.48 23.58
C ASN A 279 -21.96 10.16 22.36
N ASP A 280 -22.29 11.43 22.12
CA ASP A 280 -21.67 12.22 21.05
C ASP A 280 -20.15 12.37 21.28
N TYR A 281 -19.73 12.57 22.54
CA TYR A 281 -18.32 12.67 22.87
C TYR A 281 -17.58 11.33 22.81
N LEU A 282 -18.25 10.21 23.16
CA LEU A 282 -17.68 8.87 22.96
C LEU A 282 -17.54 8.56 21.46
N PHE A 283 -18.48 8.99 20.63
CA PHE A 283 -18.39 8.85 19.18
C PHE A 283 -17.27 9.71 18.60
N ASP A 284 -17.14 10.97 19.04
CA ASP A 284 -16.03 11.84 18.68
C ASP A 284 -14.69 11.23 19.09
N LEU A 285 -14.61 10.64 20.30
CA LEU A 285 -13.42 9.94 20.77
C LEU A 285 -13.08 8.75 19.86
N TYR A 286 -14.02 7.86 19.59
CA TYR A 286 -13.84 6.76 18.64
C TYR A 286 -13.37 7.27 17.27
N HIS A 287 -13.96 8.35 16.77
CA HIS A 287 -13.56 8.97 15.52
C HIS A 287 -12.10 9.45 15.55
N VAL A 288 -11.69 10.14 16.60
CA VAL A 288 -10.32 10.63 16.75
C VAL A 288 -9.32 9.48 16.80
N LEU A 289 -9.59 8.43 17.58
CA LEU A 289 -8.67 7.30 17.72
C LEU A 289 -8.44 6.57 16.39
N TRP A 290 -9.50 6.34 15.61
CA TRP A 290 -9.44 5.47 14.44
C TRP A 290 -9.27 6.19 13.11
N ARG A 291 -9.76 7.44 12.98
CA ARG A 291 -9.95 8.13 11.69
C ARG A 291 -9.18 9.44 11.54
N VAL A 292 -8.63 9.97 12.63
CA VAL A 292 -7.74 11.12 12.56
C VAL A 292 -6.30 10.63 12.40
N PRO A 293 -5.51 11.23 11.50
CA PRO A 293 -4.08 10.95 11.37
C PRO A 293 -3.34 10.99 12.71
N ILE A 294 -2.43 10.04 12.93
CA ILE A 294 -1.71 9.90 14.21
C ILE A 294 -1.12 11.24 14.64
N ASN A 295 -0.41 11.93 13.74
CA ASN A 295 0.25 13.21 14.02
C ASN A 295 -0.70 14.38 14.35
N LYS A 296 -2.01 14.20 14.16
CA LYS A 296 -3.05 15.19 14.48
C LYS A 296 -3.89 14.82 15.69
N GLN A 297 -3.82 13.58 16.18
CA GLN A 297 -4.73 13.09 17.23
C GLN A 297 -4.60 13.86 18.54
N ALA A 298 -3.37 14.17 18.98
CA ALA A 298 -3.11 14.83 20.26
C ALA A 298 -3.91 16.13 20.44
N LYS A 299 -4.04 16.94 19.38
CA LYS A 299 -4.82 18.19 19.39
C LYS A 299 -6.29 17.93 19.78
N TYR A 300 -6.92 16.95 19.15
CA TYR A 300 -8.33 16.63 19.38
C TYR A 300 -8.54 15.90 20.71
N LEU A 301 -7.61 15.00 21.07
CA LEU A 301 -7.65 14.28 22.34
C LEU A 301 -7.52 15.22 23.54
N LYS A 302 -6.71 16.29 23.46
CA LYS A 302 -6.63 17.31 24.52
C LYS A 302 -7.98 18.00 24.77
N ILE A 303 -8.72 18.32 23.71
CA ILE A 303 -10.06 18.93 23.80
C ILE A 303 -11.02 17.93 24.44
N LEU A 304 -11.06 16.69 23.95
CA LEU A 304 -11.94 15.66 24.48
C LEU A 304 -11.61 15.33 25.94
N ARG A 305 -10.32 15.26 26.31
CA ARG A 305 -9.88 15.05 27.69
C ARG A 305 -10.46 16.10 28.63
N LYS A 306 -10.38 17.39 28.27
CA LYS A 306 -10.95 18.48 29.07
C LYS A 306 -12.46 18.30 29.26
N ILE A 307 -13.17 17.95 28.19
CA ILE A 307 -14.63 17.71 28.22
C ILE A 307 -14.96 16.51 29.12
N PHE A 308 -14.23 15.40 29.02
CA PHE A 308 -14.45 14.23 29.87
C PHE A 308 -14.12 14.50 31.34
N LYS A 309 -13.09 15.31 31.62
CA LYS A 309 -12.75 15.74 32.98
C LYS A 309 -13.87 16.57 33.60
N GLU A 310 -14.34 17.60 32.91
CA GLU A 310 -15.47 18.43 33.37
C GLU A 310 -16.76 17.61 33.52
N GLY A 311 -16.98 16.66 32.60
CA GLY A 311 -18.11 15.73 32.66
C GLY A 311 -18.03 14.76 33.84
N TYR A 312 -16.83 14.27 34.17
CA TYR A 312 -16.58 13.41 35.33
C TYR A 312 -16.90 14.13 36.63
N GLU A 313 -16.33 15.33 36.81
CA GLU A 313 -16.51 16.17 38.00
C GLU A 313 -17.99 16.52 38.24
N LYS A 314 -18.76 16.78 37.18
CA LYS A 314 -20.18 17.16 37.28
C LYS A 314 -21.16 15.99 37.33
N ARG A 315 -20.84 14.86 36.68
CA ARG A 315 -21.80 13.75 36.44
C ARG A 315 -21.39 12.41 37.06
N LYS A 316 -20.33 12.36 37.87
CA LYS A 316 -19.83 11.15 38.56
C LYS A 316 -19.65 9.94 37.63
N ILE A 317 -19.10 10.16 36.44
CA ILE A 317 -18.91 9.10 35.44
C ILE A 317 -17.78 8.16 35.89
N LEU A 318 -18.11 7.01 36.47
CA LEU A 318 -17.19 6.04 37.12
C LEU A 318 -15.98 5.48 36.32
N ILE A 319 -15.70 5.92 35.08
CA ILE A 319 -14.55 5.40 34.32
C ILE A 319 -13.45 6.46 34.21
N ASN A 320 -12.23 6.04 34.56
CA ASN A 320 -11.01 6.79 34.34
C ASN A 320 -10.57 6.75 32.86
N LEU A 321 -11.41 7.27 31.95
CA LEU A 321 -11.04 7.49 30.55
C LEU A 321 -9.94 8.54 30.45
N GLU A 322 -9.92 9.51 31.39
CA GLU A 322 -8.98 10.62 31.38
C GLU A 322 -7.52 10.14 31.43
N THR A 323 -7.18 9.23 32.35
CA THR A 323 -5.81 8.72 32.46
C THR A 323 -5.36 8.02 31.18
N VAL A 324 -6.21 7.20 30.57
CA VAL A 324 -5.86 6.50 29.31
C VAL A 324 -5.73 7.49 28.15
N ILE A 325 -6.66 8.44 28.02
CA ILE A 325 -6.57 9.51 27.02
C ILE A 325 -5.28 10.31 27.20
N GLN A 326 -4.88 10.61 28.44
CA GLN A 326 -3.64 11.33 28.71
C GLN A 326 -2.39 10.55 28.30
N LYS A 327 -2.35 9.24 28.58
CA LYS A 327 -1.26 8.37 28.11
C LYS A 327 -1.18 8.36 26.58
N ILE A 328 -2.31 8.29 25.89
CA ILE A 328 -2.36 8.33 24.43
C ILE A 328 -1.87 9.68 23.90
N ILE A 329 -2.26 10.80 24.53
CA ILE A 329 -1.76 12.13 24.14
C ILE A 329 -0.23 12.16 24.19
N TYR A 330 0.36 11.72 25.30
CA TYR A 330 1.82 11.68 25.44
C TYR A 330 2.47 10.78 24.39
N ALA A 331 1.93 9.58 24.17
CA ALA A 331 2.46 8.65 23.17
C ALA A 331 2.39 9.22 21.74
N VAL A 332 1.30 9.90 21.37
CA VAL A 332 1.15 10.54 20.07
C VAL A 332 2.12 11.71 19.89
N GLU A 333 2.28 12.54 20.93
CA GLU A 333 3.21 13.68 20.88
C GLU A 333 4.66 13.20 20.76
N ASP A 334 5.04 12.18 21.51
CA ASP A 334 6.36 11.55 21.44
C ASP A 334 6.62 10.97 20.04
N LEU A 335 5.69 10.16 19.51
CA LEU A 335 5.80 9.60 18.15
C LEU A 335 5.93 10.70 17.08
N SER A 336 5.15 11.77 17.19
CA SER A 336 5.15 12.87 16.22
C SER A 336 6.43 13.69 16.27
N GLN A 337 6.89 14.03 17.48
CA GLN A 337 8.14 14.78 17.66
C GLN A 337 9.33 13.94 17.22
N GLN A 338 9.36 12.65 17.57
CA GLN A 338 10.43 11.75 17.20
C GLN A 338 10.46 11.53 15.69
N SER A 339 9.31 11.33 15.02
CA SER A 339 9.29 11.19 13.55
C SER A 339 9.80 12.45 12.85
N GLN A 340 9.36 13.64 13.30
CA GLN A 340 9.81 14.92 12.74
C GLN A 340 11.31 15.15 12.97
N PHE A 341 11.81 14.81 14.17
CA PHE A 341 13.22 14.90 14.48
C PHE A 341 14.07 13.97 13.59
N LEU A 342 13.65 12.71 13.43
CA LEU A 342 14.33 11.76 12.54
C LEU A 342 14.32 12.23 11.10
N ASN A 343 13.23 12.82 10.64
CA ASN A 343 13.11 13.39 9.31
C ASN A 343 14.09 14.55 9.10
N TRP A 344 14.07 15.52 10.01
CA TRP A 344 15.00 16.65 10.00
C TRP A 344 16.47 16.20 10.07
N GLN A 345 16.79 15.20 10.89
CA GLN A 345 18.17 14.72 11.02
C GLN A 345 18.63 13.97 9.77
N SER A 346 17.74 13.19 9.13
CA SER A 346 18.05 12.53 7.86
C SER A 346 18.28 13.52 6.72
N PHE A 347 17.61 14.69 6.77
CA PHE A 347 17.82 15.79 5.83
C PHE A 347 19.15 16.51 6.08
N SER A 348 19.35 16.99 7.31
CA SER A 348 20.39 17.94 7.67
C SER A 348 21.79 17.30 7.74
N SER A 349 21.88 16.05 8.21
CA SER A 349 23.15 15.34 8.38
C SER A 349 22.98 13.85 8.04
N SER A 350 22.71 13.56 6.77
CA SER A 350 22.30 12.21 6.35
C SER A 350 23.31 11.10 6.66
N LYS A 351 24.62 11.40 6.55
CA LYS A 351 25.70 10.46 6.89
C LYS A 351 25.72 10.16 8.39
N GLU A 352 25.55 11.17 9.22
CA GLU A 352 25.54 11.04 10.67
C GLU A 352 24.27 10.35 11.15
N TYR A 353 23.11 10.68 10.56
CA TYR A 353 21.86 9.98 10.78
C TYR A 353 22.01 8.47 10.54
N ALA A 354 22.49 8.07 9.35
CA ALA A 354 22.64 6.66 9.01
C ALA A 354 23.61 5.93 9.94
N LYS A 355 24.70 6.59 10.37
CA LYS A 355 25.68 6.04 11.32
C LYS A 355 25.12 5.94 12.74
N ARG A 356 24.46 6.99 13.23
CA ARG A 356 23.93 7.08 14.60
C ARG A 356 22.84 6.04 14.86
N PHE A 357 22.01 5.76 13.87
CA PHE A 357 20.92 4.80 13.96
C PHE A 357 21.24 3.44 13.35
N ASP A 358 22.53 3.17 13.12
CA ASP A 358 23.07 1.90 12.62
C ASP A 358 22.42 1.38 11.32
N LEU A 359 21.87 2.28 10.50
CA LEU A 359 21.20 1.92 9.26
C LEU A 359 22.19 1.46 8.18
N THR A 360 23.47 1.82 8.32
CA THR A 360 24.55 1.38 7.41
C THR A 360 24.82 -0.12 7.49
N ASN A 361 24.44 -0.77 8.59
CA ASN A 361 24.63 -2.22 8.78
C ASN A 361 23.47 -3.05 8.21
N ILE A 362 22.42 -2.39 7.69
CA ILE A 362 21.30 -3.08 7.05
C ILE A 362 21.73 -3.48 5.64
N ASN A 363 22.09 -4.76 5.48
CA ASN A 363 22.52 -5.32 4.20
C ASN A 363 21.55 -5.00 3.06
N GLY A 364 22.08 -4.37 1.99
CA GLY A 364 21.32 -4.03 0.79
C GLY A 364 20.52 -2.73 0.88
N LEU A 365 20.56 -2.00 2.00
CA LEU A 365 19.96 -0.68 2.12
C LEU A 365 20.85 0.37 1.45
N SER A 366 20.35 1.00 0.38
CA SER A 366 21.07 2.10 -0.26
C SER A 366 21.09 3.35 0.63
N LYS A 367 22.08 4.23 0.44
CA LYS A 367 22.16 5.47 1.21
C LYS A 367 20.89 6.31 1.06
N VAL A 368 20.39 6.46 -0.16
CA VAL A 368 19.18 7.25 -0.43
C VAL A 368 17.94 6.61 0.16
N ALA A 369 17.84 5.28 0.09
CA ALA A 369 16.80 4.51 0.76
C ALA A 369 16.78 4.75 2.29
N SER A 370 17.96 4.81 2.94
CA SER A 370 18.06 5.11 4.37
C SER A 370 17.56 6.52 4.72
N GLU A 371 17.78 7.49 3.83
CA GLU A 371 17.34 8.88 3.99
C GLU A 371 15.83 9.03 3.82
N SER A 372 15.20 8.19 2.99
CA SER A 372 13.75 8.23 2.73
C SER A 372 12.90 7.59 3.85
N VAL A 373 13.49 6.76 4.71
CA VAL A 373 12.74 6.00 5.73
C VAL A 373 12.01 6.91 6.72
N PRO A 374 12.64 7.92 7.36
CA PRO A 374 11.94 8.82 8.28
C PRO A 374 10.77 9.55 7.63
N VAL A 375 10.96 9.99 6.39
CA VAL A 375 9.94 10.71 5.63
C VAL A 375 8.77 9.77 5.35
N ALA A 376 9.04 8.51 5.01
CA ALA A 376 8.02 7.49 4.79
C ALA A 376 7.24 7.20 6.08
N ILE A 377 7.91 7.11 7.23
CA ILE A 377 7.28 6.92 8.54
C ILE A 377 6.36 8.09 8.85
N GLU A 378 6.80 9.32 8.63
CA GLU A 378 5.97 10.52 8.81
C GLU A 378 4.75 10.50 7.87
N LYS A 379 4.93 10.10 6.61
CA LYS A 379 3.81 9.87 5.67
C LYS A 379 2.86 8.76 6.10
N ILE A 380 3.35 7.72 6.79
CA ILE A 380 2.48 6.72 7.41
C ILE A 380 1.71 7.34 8.57
N PHE A 381 2.33 8.19 9.40
CA PHE A 381 1.67 8.86 10.53
C PHE A 381 0.69 9.98 10.11
N GLU A 382 0.78 10.46 8.86
CA GLU A 382 -0.25 11.29 8.22
C GLU A 382 -1.52 10.51 7.84
N LYS A 383 -1.50 9.18 7.94
CA LYS A 383 -2.68 8.33 7.74
C LYS A 383 -3.37 8.01 9.07
N ALA A 384 -4.65 7.67 8.98
CA ALA A 384 -5.44 7.21 10.11
C ALA A 384 -5.16 5.74 10.44
N LEU A 385 -5.38 5.31 11.68
CA LEU A 385 -5.10 3.93 12.10
C LEU A 385 -5.90 2.87 11.33
N ASP A 386 -7.15 3.19 10.95
CA ASP A 386 -7.97 2.32 10.12
C ASP A 386 -7.37 2.09 8.73
N ASP A 387 -6.68 3.08 8.17
CA ASP A 387 -5.85 2.90 6.97
C ASP A 387 -4.52 2.23 7.33
N ILE A 388 -3.86 2.53 8.44
CA ILE A 388 -2.52 1.97 8.67
C ILE A 388 -2.54 0.45 8.86
N ALA A 389 -3.35 -0.05 9.80
CA ALA A 389 -3.32 -1.47 10.17
C ALA A 389 -4.66 -2.06 10.60
N TYR A 390 -5.73 -1.27 10.67
CA TYR A 390 -7.03 -1.70 11.22
C TYR A 390 -8.20 -1.47 10.26
N PRO A 391 -8.19 -2.05 9.05
CA PRO A 391 -9.26 -1.85 8.07
C PRO A 391 -10.65 -2.26 8.58
N GLU A 392 -10.73 -3.12 9.60
CA GLU A 392 -11.98 -3.51 10.25
C GLU A 392 -12.69 -2.33 10.93
N LYS A 393 -11.92 -1.36 11.41
CA LYS A 393 -12.41 -0.11 12.03
C LYS A 393 -12.77 0.97 11.02
N GLY A 394 -12.54 0.68 9.73
CA GLY A 394 -12.86 1.57 8.61
C GLY A 394 -14.34 1.92 8.48
N THR A 395 -14.62 3.04 7.83
CA THR A 395 -16.00 3.51 7.60
C THR A 395 -16.80 2.57 6.70
N ALA A 396 -18.14 2.65 6.74
CA ALA A 396 -19.01 1.94 5.80
C ALA A 396 -18.65 2.26 4.33
N ARG A 397 -18.30 3.52 4.03
CA ARG A 397 -17.83 3.93 2.70
C ARG A 397 -16.54 3.20 2.31
N THR A 398 -15.58 3.06 3.24
CA THR A 398 -14.34 2.31 3.01
C THR A 398 -14.61 0.82 2.76
N LYS A 399 -15.52 0.22 3.53
CA LYS A 399 -15.91 -1.19 3.37
C LYS A 399 -16.65 -1.44 2.05
N ILE A 400 -17.53 -0.54 1.64
CA ILE A 400 -18.18 -0.58 0.31
C ILE A 400 -17.13 -0.44 -0.79
N LYS A 401 -16.19 0.50 -0.64
CA LYS A 401 -15.07 0.67 -1.58
C LYS A 401 -14.28 -0.63 -1.72
N GLN A 402 -13.89 -1.26 -0.60
CA GLN A 402 -13.21 -2.58 -0.60
C GLN A 402 -14.02 -3.64 -1.36
N LEU A 403 -15.32 -3.76 -1.08
CA LEU A 403 -16.21 -4.71 -1.75
C LEU A 403 -16.29 -4.46 -3.27
N VAL A 404 -16.40 -3.20 -3.68
CA VAL A 404 -16.48 -2.80 -5.09
C VAL A 404 -15.16 -3.07 -5.80
N PHE A 405 -14.00 -2.76 -5.20
CA PHE A 405 -12.70 -3.06 -5.80
C PHE A 405 -12.47 -4.57 -5.93
N TRP A 406 -12.84 -5.32 -4.90
CA TRP A 406 -12.79 -6.76 -4.92
C TRP A 406 -13.67 -7.31 -6.06
N GLY A 407 -14.97 -7.02 -6.04
CA GLY A 407 -15.95 -7.53 -7.01
C GLY A 407 -15.72 -7.05 -8.44
N GLY A 408 -15.51 -5.76 -8.64
CA GLY A 408 -15.26 -5.16 -9.96
C GLY A 408 -13.92 -5.59 -10.55
N GLY A 409 -12.87 -5.70 -9.72
CA GLY A 409 -11.57 -6.19 -10.16
C GLY A 409 -11.63 -7.66 -10.61
N HIS A 410 -12.41 -8.50 -9.94
CA HIS A 410 -12.67 -9.88 -10.35
C HIS A 410 -13.33 -9.96 -11.73
N GLN A 411 -14.45 -9.25 -11.90
CA GLN A 411 -15.21 -9.27 -13.16
C GLN A 411 -14.38 -8.78 -14.35
N TYR A 412 -13.69 -7.66 -14.18
CA TYR A 412 -12.80 -7.10 -15.21
C TYR A 412 -11.69 -8.09 -15.60
N ARG A 413 -11.06 -8.75 -14.63
CA ARG A 413 -9.99 -9.72 -14.88
C ARG A 413 -10.48 -11.02 -15.50
N ILE A 414 -11.65 -11.51 -15.11
CA ILE A 414 -12.29 -12.67 -15.77
C ILE A 414 -12.60 -12.32 -17.23
N MET A 415 -13.11 -11.12 -17.50
CA MET A 415 -13.34 -10.64 -18.86
C MET A 415 -12.01 -10.58 -19.65
N LEU A 416 -10.94 -10.04 -19.07
CA LEU A 416 -9.61 -10.04 -19.70
C LEU A 416 -9.08 -11.45 -19.97
N LEU A 417 -9.33 -12.42 -19.08
CA LEU A 417 -8.99 -13.83 -19.29
C LEU A 417 -9.70 -14.39 -20.52
N ILE A 418 -11.00 -14.17 -20.61
CA ILE A 418 -11.83 -14.61 -21.74
C ILE A 418 -11.31 -13.98 -23.03
N LEU A 419 -11.10 -12.66 -23.05
CA LEU A 419 -10.58 -11.93 -24.20
C LEU A 419 -9.18 -12.42 -24.63
N ARG A 420 -8.27 -12.71 -23.68
CA ARG A 420 -6.95 -13.27 -23.98
C ARG A 420 -7.03 -14.68 -24.56
N LYS A 421 -7.90 -15.54 -24.02
CA LYS A 421 -8.12 -16.89 -24.57
C LYS A 421 -8.71 -16.82 -25.98
N LEU A 422 -9.69 -15.95 -26.20
CA LEU A 422 -10.26 -15.68 -27.52
C LEU A 422 -9.19 -15.17 -28.49
N ARG A 423 -8.35 -14.22 -28.09
CA ARG A 423 -7.25 -13.73 -28.94
C ARG A 423 -6.26 -14.84 -29.31
N LYS A 424 -5.86 -15.68 -28.34
CA LYS A 424 -4.99 -16.84 -28.61
C LYS A 424 -5.66 -17.84 -29.57
N PHE A 425 -6.95 -18.08 -29.40
CA PHE A 425 -7.74 -18.93 -30.29
C PHE A 425 -7.77 -18.35 -31.72
N VAL A 426 -8.10 -17.06 -31.88
CA VAL A 426 -8.10 -16.36 -33.18
C VAL A 426 -6.72 -16.40 -33.85
N VAL A 427 -5.64 -16.23 -33.09
CA VAL A 427 -4.27 -16.34 -33.64
C VAL A 427 -3.96 -17.77 -34.10
N ARG A 428 -4.38 -18.79 -33.33
CA ARG A 428 -4.21 -20.19 -33.71
C ARG A 428 -5.03 -20.56 -34.94
N THR A 429 -6.29 -20.15 -35.02
CA THR A 429 -7.15 -20.41 -36.19
C THR A 429 -6.60 -19.69 -37.43
N ARG A 430 -6.16 -18.43 -37.32
CA ARG A 430 -5.48 -17.73 -38.43
C ARG A 430 -4.23 -18.47 -38.92
N LYS A 431 -3.37 -18.96 -38.01
CA LYS A 431 -2.20 -19.76 -38.37
C LYS A 431 -2.59 -21.07 -39.07
N PHE A 432 -3.65 -21.73 -38.61
CA PHE A 432 -4.19 -22.94 -39.20
C PHE A 432 -4.72 -22.69 -40.62
N PHE A 433 -5.57 -21.68 -40.81
CA PHE A 433 -6.08 -21.30 -42.14
C PHE A 433 -4.98 -20.85 -43.08
N LYS A 434 -3.98 -20.09 -42.61
CA LYS A 434 -2.80 -19.73 -43.43
C LYS A 434 -2.02 -20.96 -43.89
N LYS A 435 -1.92 -22.00 -43.05
CA LYS A 435 -1.28 -23.28 -43.39
C LYS A 435 -2.09 -24.07 -44.43
N ILE A 436 -3.42 -24.05 -44.33
CA ILE A 436 -4.32 -24.65 -45.34
C ILE A 436 -4.20 -23.92 -46.67
N TYR A 437 -4.31 -22.59 -46.67
CA TYR A 437 -4.17 -21.77 -47.87
C TYR A 437 -2.84 -22.02 -48.59
N TYR A 438 -1.72 -22.06 -47.85
CA TYR A 438 -0.41 -22.38 -48.43
C TYR A 438 -0.34 -23.79 -49.03
N LYS A 439 -1.04 -24.77 -48.44
CA LYS A 439 -1.12 -26.14 -48.98
C LYS A 439 -1.94 -26.19 -50.27
N ILE A 440 -3.07 -25.48 -50.33
CA ILE A 440 -3.93 -25.41 -51.51
C ILE A 440 -3.16 -24.73 -52.65
N ARG A 441 -2.60 -23.54 -52.41
CA ARG A 441 -1.81 -22.80 -53.40
C ARG A 441 -0.59 -23.57 -53.92
N LYS A 442 0.05 -24.38 -53.07
CA LYS A 442 1.16 -25.26 -53.48
C LYS A 442 0.70 -26.42 -54.38
N ARG A 443 -0.56 -26.86 -54.28
CA ARG A 443 -1.15 -27.86 -55.17
C ARG A 443 -1.50 -27.23 -56.51
N GLU A 444 -2.20 -26.10 -56.50
CA GLU A 444 -2.54 -25.33 -57.71
C GLU A 444 -1.27 -25.01 -58.53
N TYR A 445 -0.22 -24.50 -57.89
CA TYR A 445 1.05 -24.20 -58.57
C TYR A 445 1.74 -25.46 -59.15
N LYS A 446 1.55 -26.64 -58.54
CA LYS A 446 2.08 -27.90 -59.09
C LYS A 446 1.25 -28.39 -60.28
N GLU A 447 -0.06 -28.17 -60.25
CA GLU A 447 -0.97 -28.50 -61.34
C GLU A 447 -0.70 -27.58 -62.54
N GLU A 448 -0.56 -26.27 -62.34
CA GLU A 448 -0.15 -25.31 -63.38
C GLU A 448 1.18 -25.70 -64.05
N ILE A 449 2.21 -26.04 -63.27
CA ILE A 449 3.51 -26.50 -63.82
C ILE A 449 3.34 -27.79 -64.63
N SER A 450 2.50 -28.72 -64.17
CA SER A 450 2.27 -29.98 -64.87
C SER A 450 1.50 -29.78 -66.19
N GLU A 451 0.55 -28.85 -66.23
CA GLU A 451 -0.19 -28.49 -67.44
C GLU A 451 0.72 -27.78 -68.45
N ASP A 452 1.55 -26.84 -68.01
CA ASP A 452 2.55 -26.17 -68.85
C ASP A 452 3.55 -27.16 -69.46
N GLN A 453 3.98 -28.16 -68.69
CA GLN A 453 4.87 -29.22 -69.17
C GLN A 453 4.19 -30.08 -70.24
N LYS A 454 2.94 -30.50 -70.01
CA LYS A 454 2.15 -31.27 -70.99
C LYS A 454 1.90 -30.48 -72.28
N ALA A 455 1.61 -29.18 -72.17
CA ALA A 455 1.42 -28.31 -73.33
C ALA A 455 2.72 -28.19 -74.15
N LYS A 456 3.88 -28.02 -73.49
CA LYS A 456 5.19 -27.99 -74.16
C LYS A 456 5.54 -29.32 -74.85
N GLU A 457 5.23 -30.46 -74.22
CA GLU A 457 5.41 -31.78 -74.83
C GLU A 457 4.52 -31.97 -76.07
N GLN A 458 3.24 -31.58 -76.01
CA GLN A 458 2.34 -31.64 -77.16
C GLN A 458 2.80 -30.76 -78.32
N VAL A 459 3.23 -29.52 -78.06
CA VAL A 459 3.81 -28.64 -79.09
C VAL A 459 5.06 -29.26 -79.70
N SER A 460 5.93 -29.89 -78.90
CA SER A 460 7.14 -30.56 -79.41
C SER A 460 6.82 -31.79 -80.28
N LEU A 461 5.76 -32.53 -79.97
CA LEU A 461 5.28 -33.67 -80.76
C LEU A 461 4.70 -33.22 -82.10
N VAL A 462 3.91 -32.15 -82.10
CA VAL A 462 3.38 -31.56 -83.35
C VAL A 462 4.52 -31.08 -84.24
N LEU A 463 5.51 -30.37 -83.69
CA LEU A 463 6.69 -29.90 -84.42
C LEU A 463 7.57 -31.03 -84.96
N LYS A 464 7.65 -32.17 -84.26
CA LYS A 464 8.38 -33.36 -84.73
C LYS A 464 7.68 -34.10 -85.86
N ASN A 465 6.35 -34.05 -85.92
CA ASN A 465 5.56 -34.71 -86.97
C ASN A 465 5.31 -33.83 -88.20
N SER A 466 5.78 -32.58 -88.19
CA SER A 466 5.64 -31.62 -89.29
C SER A 466 6.96 -31.31 -90.02
N ASN A 467 8.03 -32.02 -89.66
CA ASN A 467 9.24 -32.23 -90.48
C ASN A 467 9.21 -33.66 -91.01
#